data_AF-A0AB33Z5M4-F1
#
_entry.id   AF-A0AB33Z5M4-F1
#
_cell.length_a   1.000
_cell.length_b   1.000
_cell.length_c   1.000
_cell.angle_alpha   90.00
_cell.angle_beta   90.00
_cell.angle_gamma   90.00
#
_symmetry.space_group_name_H-M   'P 1'
#
loop_
_entity.id
_entity.type
_entity.pdbx_description
1 polymer ?
#
loop_
_entity_poly.entity_id
_entity_poly.type
_entity_poly.pdbx_seq_one_letter_code
_entity_poly.pdbx_strand_id
1 'polypeptide(L)'
;MLQISTREGERPETTNTNPHEQLTQNPSVECHQLFKEKLFHFDKVSRRPSIISVPGAEALWLEEGEPCNCTNGFMIEREFAHIHPAYDGSLHMALSEEDFKTVIDKQWGERHPLAGKGPIPETIALVYAPRDIEEIDTVMKIVNASLKNAKTTKGTAL
;
A
#
# COMPACT_ATOMS: atom_id res chain seq x y z
N MET A 1 12.16 7.41 8.03
CA MET A 1 12.82 6.70 6.94
C MET A 1 12.69 5.19 7.00
N LEU A 2 11.90 4.63 6.09
CA LEU A 2 11.87 3.22 5.71
C LEU A 2 13.27 2.72 5.29
N GLN A 3 13.65 1.53 5.75
CA GLN A 3 14.94 0.89 5.45
C GLN A 3 14.71 -0.45 4.75
N ILE A 4 14.89 -0.46 3.43
CA ILE A 4 14.67 -1.62 2.55
C ILE A 4 15.76 -1.68 1.47
N SER A 5 16.06 -2.89 1.00
CA SER A 5 16.94 -3.12 -0.16
C SER A 5 16.23 -2.72 -1.46
N THR A 6 17.00 -2.54 -2.54
CA THR A 6 16.44 -2.40 -3.88
C THR A 6 15.78 -3.71 -4.28
N ARG A 7 14.64 -3.65 -4.97
CA ARG A 7 13.97 -4.83 -5.52
C ARG A 7 14.78 -5.40 -6.67
N GLU A 8 14.97 -6.71 -6.69
CA GLU A 8 15.74 -7.39 -7.71
C GLU A 8 14.95 -7.59 -9.01
N GLY A 9 15.61 -7.38 -10.15
CA GLY A 9 15.07 -7.58 -11.50
C GLY A 9 14.38 -6.37 -12.11
N GLU A 10 13.75 -6.59 -13.26
CA GLU A 10 13.01 -5.55 -13.98
C GLU A 10 11.76 -5.11 -13.22
N ARG A 11 11.32 -3.89 -13.50
CA ARG A 11 10.06 -3.36 -12.94
C ARG A 11 8.85 -4.08 -13.57
N PRO A 12 7.84 -4.49 -12.79
CA PRO A 12 6.59 -4.99 -13.35
C PRO A 12 5.92 -3.99 -14.26
N GLU A 13 5.39 -4.49 -15.38
CA GLU A 13 4.43 -3.76 -16.20
C GLU A 13 3.11 -3.57 -15.44
N THR A 14 2.50 -2.42 -15.62
CA THR A 14 1.23 -2.01 -15.00
C THR A 14 0.34 -1.31 -16.01
N THR A 15 -0.95 -1.23 -15.73
CA THR A 15 -1.84 -0.32 -16.46
C THR A 15 -1.52 1.13 -16.08
N ASN A 16 -1.76 2.10 -16.98
CA ASN A 16 -1.63 3.54 -16.66
C ASN A 16 -3.01 4.22 -16.59
N THR A 17 -4.01 3.46 -16.16
CA THR A 17 -5.43 3.85 -16.11
C THR A 17 -6.01 3.53 -14.73
N ASN A 18 -7.29 3.81 -14.53
CA ASN A 18 -8.06 3.28 -13.41
C ASN A 18 -9.00 2.19 -13.99
N PRO A 19 -8.93 0.92 -13.56
CA PRO A 19 -8.09 0.39 -12.48
C PRO A 19 -6.59 0.38 -12.82
N HIS A 20 -5.77 0.62 -11.79
CA HIS A 20 -4.30 0.58 -11.85
C HIS A 20 -3.82 -0.78 -11.36
N GLU A 21 -3.42 -1.67 -12.26
CA GLU A 21 -3.19 -3.10 -11.98
C GLU A 21 -1.80 -3.54 -12.41
N GLN A 22 -1.23 -4.52 -11.72
CA GLN A 22 0.03 -5.17 -12.09
C GLN A 22 -0.21 -6.29 -13.13
N LEU A 23 0.51 -6.23 -14.25
CA LEU A 23 0.30 -7.12 -15.40
C LEU A 23 1.32 -8.25 -15.49
N THR A 24 2.48 -8.09 -14.85
CA THR A 24 3.59 -9.05 -14.93
C THR A 24 4.22 -9.27 -13.56
N GLN A 25 4.92 -10.39 -13.39
CA GLN A 25 5.56 -10.78 -12.14
C GLN A 25 4.57 -10.95 -10.96
N ASN A 26 3.33 -11.34 -11.28
CA ASN A 26 2.26 -11.54 -10.32
C ASN A 26 2.59 -12.79 -9.46
N PRO A 27 2.24 -12.80 -8.17
CA PRO A 27 2.51 -13.93 -7.29
C PRO A 27 1.69 -15.15 -7.70
N SER A 28 2.15 -16.32 -7.27
CA SER A 28 1.26 -17.50 -7.25
C SER A 28 0.13 -17.28 -6.25
N VAL A 29 -0.97 -18.03 -6.40
CA VAL A 29 -2.11 -17.95 -5.48
C VAL A 29 -1.69 -18.30 -4.05
N GLU A 30 -0.78 -19.26 -3.89
CA GLU A 30 -0.23 -19.68 -2.60
C GLU A 30 0.59 -18.57 -1.95
N CYS A 31 1.44 -17.87 -2.72
CA CYS A 31 2.23 -16.75 -2.23
C CYS A 31 1.32 -15.57 -1.83
N HIS A 32 0.30 -15.26 -2.65
CA HIS A 32 -0.71 -14.25 -2.32
C HIS A 32 -1.48 -14.58 -1.03
N GLN A 33 -1.89 -15.84 -0.86
CA GLN A 33 -2.60 -16.29 0.33
C GLN A 33 -1.70 -16.20 1.58
N LEU A 34 -0.45 -16.67 1.49
CA LEU A 34 0.54 -16.55 2.56
C LEU A 34 0.80 -15.09 2.95
N PHE A 35 0.92 -14.21 1.96
CA PHE A 35 1.10 -12.79 2.19
C PHE A 35 -0.12 -12.20 2.91
N LYS A 36 -1.34 -12.51 2.47
CA LYS A 36 -2.58 -12.05 3.11
C LYS A 36 -2.72 -12.51 4.55
N GLU A 37 -2.31 -13.75 4.83
CA GLU A 37 -2.29 -14.25 6.20
C GLU A 37 -1.44 -13.36 7.09
N LYS A 38 -0.25 -12.92 6.66
CA LYS A 38 0.56 -11.95 7.42
C LYS A 38 -0.03 -10.54 7.43
N LEU A 39 -0.55 -10.09 6.28
CA LEU A 39 -0.98 -8.72 6.03
C LEU A 39 -2.10 -8.26 6.97
N PHE A 40 -2.98 -9.17 7.41
CA PHE A 40 -4.12 -8.83 8.27
C PHE A 40 -3.90 -9.10 9.76
N HIS A 41 -2.64 -9.17 10.21
CA HIS A 41 -2.26 -9.31 11.63
C HIS A 41 -1.61 -8.04 12.21
N PHE A 42 -2.15 -6.86 11.91
CA PHE A 42 -1.75 -5.61 12.57
C PHE A 42 -2.66 -5.26 13.74
N ASP A 43 -2.08 -4.77 14.84
CA ASP A 43 -2.86 -4.25 15.97
C ASP A 43 -3.57 -2.94 15.59
N LYS A 44 -4.83 -2.82 16.01
CA LYS A 44 -5.73 -1.68 15.72
C LYS A 44 -6.04 -1.48 14.23
N VAL A 45 -5.98 -2.56 13.46
CA VAL A 45 -6.32 -2.56 12.03
C VAL A 45 -7.36 -3.63 11.76
N SER A 46 -8.48 -3.22 11.19
CA SER A 46 -9.52 -4.12 10.74
C SER A 46 -9.32 -4.49 9.26
N ARG A 47 -9.59 -5.76 8.92
CA ARG A 47 -9.78 -6.22 7.54
C ARG A 47 -11.21 -5.91 7.08
N ARG A 48 -11.38 -5.22 5.96
CA ARG A 48 -12.69 -4.89 5.37
C ARG A 48 -12.67 -5.07 3.84
N PRO A 49 -13.80 -5.24 3.15
CA PRO A 49 -13.85 -4.98 1.71
C PRO A 49 -13.40 -3.54 1.42
N SER A 50 -12.55 -3.34 0.42
CA SER A 50 -12.17 -1.99 -0.01
C SER A 50 -13.35 -1.27 -0.65
N ILE A 51 -13.46 0.04 -0.42
CA ILE A 51 -14.55 0.88 -0.96
C ILE A 51 -14.09 1.81 -2.09
N ILE A 52 -12.80 1.76 -2.45
CA ILE A 52 -12.20 2.61 -3.50
C ILE A 52 -11.43 1.81 -4.56
N SER A 53 -11.32 0.49 -4.38
CA SER A 53 -10.55 -0.41 -5.25
C SER A 53 -11.45 -1.30 -6.14
N VAL A 54 -10.80 -2.20 -6.87
CA VAL A 54 -11.43 -3.22 -7.73
C VAL A 54 -12.29 -4.20 -6.91
N PRO A 55 -13.30 -4.86 -7.53
CA PRO A 55 -14.12 -5.85 -6.85
C PRO A 55 -13.29 -6.99 -6.24
N GLY A 56 -13.51 -7.25 -4.95
CA GLY A 56 -12.80 -8.30 -4.20
C GLY A 56 -11.49 -7.85 -3.55
N ALA A 57 -11.07 -6.60 -3.75
CA ALA A 57 -9.95 -6.02 -3.00
C ALA A 57 -10.30 -5.87 -1.52
N GLU A 58 -9.27 -6.00 -0.67
CA GLU A 58 -9.43 -6.03 0.77
C GLU A 58 -8.58 -4.93 1.43
N ALA A 59 -9.26 -4.08 2.18
CA ALA A 59 -8.71 -2.93 2.86
C ALA A 59 -8.07 -3.31 4.20
N LEU A 60 -6.93 -2.68 4.47
CA LEU A 60 -6.43 -2.44 5.80
C LEU A 60 -6.99 -1.11 6.31
N TRP A 61 -7.86 -1.22 7.31
CA TRP A 61 -8.63 -0.10 7.84
C TRP A 61 -8.17 0.24 9.25
N LEU A 62 -7.71 1.47 9.49
CA LEU A 62 -7.35 1.90 10.84
C LEU A 62 -8.62 1.98 11.69
N GLU A 63 -8.64 1.29 12.84
CA GLU A 63 -9.81 1.25 13.73
C GLU A 63 -10.27 2.64 14.17
N GLU A 64 -11.58 2.77 14.38
CA GLU A 64 -12.20 4.00 14.88
C GLU A 64 -11.66 4.35 16.28
N GLY A 65 -11.47 5.64 16.57
CA GLY A 65 -10.92 6.12 17.85
C GLY A 65 -9.40 6.17 17.91
N GLU A 66 -8.68 5.51 16.99
CA GLU A 66 -7.23 5.65 16.89
C GLU A 66 -6.85 7.05 16.36
N PRO A 67 -5.79 7.69 16.90
CA PRO A 67 -5.23 8.92 16.36
C PRO A 67 -4.90 8.79 14.87
N CYS A 68 -5.20 9.81 14.08
CA CYS A 68 -5.06 9.75 12.63
C CYS A 68 -4.26 10.92 12.04
N ASN A 69 -3.55 10.65 10.95
CA ASN A 69 -3.18 11.64 9.94
C ASN A 69 -4.34 11.79 8.95
N CYS A 70 -5.41 12.48 9.36
CA CYS A 70 -6.60 12.59 8.52
C CYS A 70 -6.41 13.49 7.26
N THR A 71 -5.22 14.06 7.04
CA THR A 71 -4.90 14.82 5.82
C THR A 71 -4.37 13.92 4.70
N ASN A 72 -3.31 13.15 4.97
CA ASN A 72 -2.58 12.40 3.93
C ASN A 72 -2.34 10.92 4.32
N GLY A 73 -3.01 10.44 5.37
CA GLY A 73 -2.84 9.08 5.90
C GLY A 73 -3.66 8.00 5.19
N PHE A 74 -4.62 8.39 4.35
CA PHE A 74 -5.64 7.50 3.83
C PHE A 74 -5.95 7.78 2.36
N MET A 75 -6.38 6.75 1.64
CA MET A 75 -6.91 6.87 0.28
C MET A 75 -8.39 7.29 0.30
N ILE A 76 -9.14 6.77 1.26
CA ILE A 76 -10.53 7.10 1.53
C ILE A 76 -10.84 6.78 2.99
N GLU A 77 -11.57 7.66 3.67
CA GLU A 77 -11.94 7.49 5.09
C GLU A 77 -10.75 7.07 5.97
N ARG A 78 -10.71 5.82 6.45
CA ARG A 78 -9.61 5.25 7.25
C ARG A 78 -8.92 4.05 6.57
N GLU A 79 -9.15 3.88 5.27
CA GLU A 79 -8.45 2.92 4.41
C GLU A 79 -7.08 3.48 4.04
N PHE A 80 -6.03 3.00 4.72
CA PHE A 80 -4.66 3.45 4.47
C PHE A 80 -3.96 2.60 3.41
N ALA A 81 -4.41 1.36 3.24
CA ALA A 81 -3.93 0.44 2.22
C ALA A 81 -5.02 -0.56 1.83
N HIS A 82 -4.91 -1.15 0.65
CA HIS A 82 -5.65 -2.35 0.27
C HIS A 82 -4.79 -3.25 -0.62
N ILE A 83 -5.16 -4.52 -0.66
CA ILE A 83 -4.59 -5.52 -1.56
C ILE A 83 -5.61 -5.92 -2.62
N HIS A 84 -5.18 -6.02 -3.86
CA HIS A 84 -5.98 -6.54 -4.97
C HIS A 84 -6.18 -8.07 -4.87
N PRO A 85 -7.18 -8.62 -5.59
CA PRO A 85 -7.36 -10.06 -5.69
C PRO A 85 -6.14 -10.77 -6.27
N ALA A 86 -6.09 -12.11 -6.13
CA ALA A 86 -4.93 -12.93 -6.47
C ALA A 86 -4.50 -12.88 -7.95
N TYR A 87 -5.32 -12.33 -8.85
CA TYR A 87 -4.97 -12.21 -10.26
C TYR A 87 -3.86 -11.18 -10.50
N ASP A 88 -3.71 -10.16 -9.64
CA ASP A 88 -2.57 -9.24 -9.67
C ASP A 88 -1.79 -9.16 -8.34
N GLY A 89 -2.50 -9.19 -7.21
CA GLY A 89 -1.91 -9.20 -5.86
C GLY A 89 -1.17 -7.94 -5.44
N SER A 90 -1.19 -6.88 -6.26
CA SER A 90 -0.59 -5.59 -5.95
C SER A 90 -1.37 -4.86 -4.86
N LEU A 91 -0.76 -3.81 -4.30
CA LEU A 91 -1.35 -3.01 -3.25
C LEU A 91 -1.43 -1.55 -3.65
N HIS A 92 -2.46 -0.84 -3.23
CA HIS A 92 -2.41 0.61 -3.12
C HIS A 92 -2.33 1.03 -1.67
N MET A 93 -1.57 2.09 -1.40
CA MET A 93 -1.45 2.64 -0.05
C MET A 93 -1.01 4.10 -0.03
N ALA A 94 -1.37 4.79 1.07
CA ALA A 94 -0.92 6.14 1.37
C ALA A 94 0.40 6.10 2.17
N LEU A 95 1.45 6.73 1.66
CA LEU A 95 2.76 6.81 2.32
C LEU A 95 3.09 8.25 2.73
N SER A 96 4.01 8.39 3.70
CA SER A 96 4.68 9.65 3.95
C SER A 96 5.51 10.04 2.71
N GLU A 97 5.81 11.33 2.52
CA GLU A 97 6.65 11.77 1.39
C GLU A 97 8.02 11.08 1.37
N GLU A 98 8.63 10.91 2.54
CA GLU A 98 9.92 10.25 2.72
C GLU A 98 9.88 8.76 2.36
N ASP A 99 8.88 8.02 2.85
CA ASP A 99 8.76 6.59 2.59
C ASP A 99 8.28 6.32 1.16
N PHE A 100 7.42 7.19 0.61
CA PHE A 100 7.02 7.16 -0.79
C PHE A 100 8.25 7.26 -1.70
N LYS A 101 9.10 8.27 -1.48
CA LYS A 101 10.33 8.42 -2.27
C LYS A 101 11.21 7.16 -2.17
N THR A 102 11.34 6.60 -0.98
CA THR A 102 12.11 5.38 -0.74
C THR A 102 11.55 4.19 -1.54
N VAL A 103 10.23 3.99 -1.56
CA VAL A 103 9.59 2.91 -2.32
C VAL A 103 9.86 3.03 -3.82
N ILE A 104 9.77 4.23 -4.38
CA ILE A 104 10.03 4.48 -5.81
C ILE A 104 11.51 4.28 -6.13
N ASP A 105 12.41 4.89 -5.36
CA ASP A 105 13.86 4.81 -5.58
C ASP A 105 14.39 3.38 -5.46
N LYS A 106 13.76 2.56 -4.59
CA LYS A 106 14.10 1.16 -4.37
C LYS A 106 13.34 0.18 -5.25
N GLN A 107 12.59 0.68 -6.24
CA GLN A 107 11.90 -0.11 -7.26
C GLN A 107 10.83 -1.07 -6.70
N TRP A 108 10.24 -0.75 -5.55
CA TRP A 108 9.17 -1.53 -4.93
C TRP A 108 7.77 -1.13 -5.35
N GLY A 109 7.64 -0.03 -6.09
CA GLY A 109 6.35 0.45 -6.52
C GLY A 109 6.46 1.63 -7.46
N GLU A 110 5.29 2.20 -7.74
CA GLU A 110 5.14 3.35 -8.61
C GLU A 110 4.02 4.28 -8.15
N ARG A 111 4.07 5.52 -8.61
CA ARG A 111 3.02 6.50 -8.31
C ARG A 111 1.71 6.10 -8.98
N HIS A 112 0.61 6.14 -8.23
CA HIS A 112 -0.71 5.92 -8.81
C HIS A 112 -1.05 7.00 -9.86
N PRO A 113 -1.64 6.68 -11.03
CA PRO A 113 -1.91 7.63 -12.12
C PRO A 113 -2.82 8.80 -11.75
N LEU A 114 -3.62 8.65 -10.68
CA LEU A 114 -4.49 9.69 -10.15
C LEU A 114 -3.91 10.43 -8.93
N ALA A 115 -2.75 10.02 -8.41
CA ALA A 115 -2.12 10.71 -7.28
C ALA A 115 -1.87 12.20 -7.61
N GLY A 116 -2.17 13.08 -6.66
CA GLY A 116 -2.08 14.54 -6.83
C GLY A 116 -3.13 15.17 -7.75
N LYS A 117 -4.10 14.41 -8.25
CA LYS A 117 -5.24 14.98 -9.00
C LYS A 117 -6.37 15.32 -8.03
N GLY A 118 -6.71 16.61 -7.93
CA GLY A 118 -7.79 17.08 -7.06
C GLY A 118 -7.47 16.80 -5.58
N PRO A 119 -8.38 16.17 -4.81
CA PRO A 119 -8.17 15.89 -3.39
C PRO A 119 -7.30 14.66 -3.11
N ILE A 120 -6.84 13.94 -4.14
CA ILE A 120 -6.07 12.69 -3.98
C ILE A 120 -4.64 13.02 -3.55
N PRO A 121 -4.13 12.46 -2.44
CA PRO A 121 -2.75 12.70 -2.00
C PRO A 121 -1.71 12.37 -3.09
N GLU A 122 -0.59 13.10 -3.09
CA GLU A 122 0.47 12.90 -4.09
C GLU A 122 1.25 11.59 -3.90
N THR A 123 1.19 11.04 -2.69
CA THR A 123 2.00 9.91 -2.21
C THR A 123 1.21 8.59 -2.19
N ILE A 124 0.14 8.48 -2.98
CA ILE A 124 -0.52 7.19 -3.21
C ILE A 124 0.33 6.36 -4.18
N ALA A 125 0.83 5.23 -3.69
CA ALA A 125 1.64 4.30 -4.46
C ALA A 125 0.84 3.06 -4.84
N LEU A 126 1.08 2.53 -6.03
CA LEU A 126 0.99 1.08 -6.27
C LEU A 126 2.29 0.46 -5.76
N VAL A 127 2.20 -0.48 -4.83
CA VAL A 127 3.31 -1.33 -4.38
C VAL A 127 3.16 -2.68 -5.05
N TYR A 128 4.26 -3.17 -5.63
CA TYR A 128 4.24 -4.42 -6.37
C TYR A 128 3.95 -5.61 -5.46
N ALA A 129 3.23 -6.58 -6.01
CA ALA A 129 2.92 -7.83 -5.34
C ALA A 129 4.23 -8.60 -5.03
N PRO A 130 4.41 -9.11 -3.80
CA PRO A 130 5.61 -9.85 -3.44
C PRO A 130 5.65 -11.22 -4.12
N ARG A 131 6.79 -11.58 -4.71
CA ARG A 131 6.97 -12.85 -5.45
C ARG A 131 7.29 -14.04 -4.55
N ASP A 132 7.94 -13.78 -3.42
CA ASP A 132 8.47 -14.79 -2.50
C ASP A 132 8.45 -14.30 -1.04
N ILE A 133 9.03 -15.09 -0.13
CA ILE A 133 9.03 -14.82 1.31
C ILE A 133 9.86 -13.57 1.64
N GLU A 134 10.98 -13.38 0.97
CA GLU A 134 11.86 -12.23 1.14
C GLU A 134 11.18 -10.92 0.71
N GLU A 135 10.46 -10.96 -0.42
CA GLU A 135 9.64 -9.83 -0.87
C GLU A 135 8.45 -9.60 0.06
N ILE A 136 7.80 -10.65 0.56
CA ILE A 136 6.71 -10.54 1.56
C ILE A 136 7.20 -9.74 2.76
N ASP A 137 8.36 -10.10 3.32
CA ASP A 137 8.90 -9.42 4.50
C ASP A 137 9.25 -7.95 4.20
N THR A 138 9.64 -7.64 2.97
CA THR A 138 9.89 -6.26 2.54
C THR A 138 8.60 -5.48 2.36
N VAL A 139 7.60 -6.02 1.67
CA VAL A 139 6.30 -5.39 1.48
C VAL A 139 5.60 -5.17 2.83
N MET A 140 5.73 -6.09 3.79
CA MET A 140 5.23 -5.88 5.16
C MET A 140 5.87 -4.67 5.86
N LYS A 141 7.16 -4.36 5.62
CA LYS A 141 7.79 -3.14 6.13
C LYS A 141 7.18 -1.89 5.50
N ILE A 142 6.86 -1.94 4.20
CA ILE A 142 6.23 -0.83 3.47
C ILE A 142 4.80 -0.60 4.00
N VAL A 143 4.01 -1.66 4.19
CA VAL A 143 2.66 -1.57 4.79
C VAL A 143 2.71 -1.00 6.20
N ASN A 144 3.67 -1.42 7.01
CA ASN A 144 3.90 -0.84 8.34
C ASN A 144 4.26 0.66 8.29
N ALA A 145 5.02 1.10 7.28
CA ALA A 145 5.29 2.52 7.07
C ALA A 145 4.02 3.30 6.70
N SER A 146 3.14 2.72 5.87
CA SER A 146 1.83 3.28 5.58
C SER A 146 0.95 3.39 6.84
N LEU A 147 0.92 2.35 7.68
CA LEU A 147 0.21 2.39 8.97
C LEU A 147 0.75 3.49 9.91
N LYS A 148 2.08 3.66 9.97
CA LYS A 148 2.70 4.76 10.74
C LYS A 148 2.29 6.13 10.20
N ASN A 149 2.28 6.30 8.87
CA ASN A 149 1.78 7.52 8.25
C ASN A 149 0.30 7.76 8.62
N ALA A 150 -0.53 6.73 8.57
CA ALA A 150 -1.94 6.78 8.95
C ALA A 150 -2.17 7.19 10.41
N LYS A 151 -1.29 6.77 11.34
CA LYS A 151 -1.37 7.09 12.77
C LYS A 151 -0.72 8.43 13.18
N THR A 152 0.09 9.04 12.30
CA THR A 152 0.88 10.23 12.67
C THR A 152 -0.01 11.46 12.82
N THR A 153 -0.27 11.90 14.05
CA THR A 153 -0.90 13.20 14.27
C THR A 153 0.12 14.30 13.97
N LYS A 154 -0.14 15.15 12.98
CA LYS A 154 0.60 16.41 12.91
C LYS A 154 0.22 17.19 14.16
N GLY A 155 1.19 17.40 15.06
CA GLY A 155 1.01 18.35 16.16
C GLY A 155 0.55 19.67 15.57
N THR A 156 -0.51 20.25 16.11
CA THR A 156 -0.83 21.65 15.89
C THR A 156 0.44 22.44 16.22
N ALA A 157 1.12 22.96 15.20
CA ALA A 157 2.05 24.05 15.40
C ALA A 157 1.20 25.21 15.95
N LEU A 158 1.26 25.40 17.26
CA LEU A 158 0.77 26.59 17.95
C LEU A 158 1.67 27.77 17.57
#